data_AF-A0A4R5XID1-F1
#
_entry.id   AF-A0A4R5XID1-F1
#
_cell.length_a   1.000
_cell.length_b   1.000
_cell.length_c   1.000
_cell.angle_alpha   90.00
_cell.angle_beta   90.00
_cell.angle_gamma   90.00
#
_symmetry.space_group_name_H-M   'P 1'
#
loop_
_entity.id
_entity.type
_entity.pdbx_description
1 polymer ?
#
loop_
_entity_poly.entity_id
_entity_poly.type
_entity_poly.pdbx_seq_one_letter_code
_entity_poly.pdbx_strand_id
1 'polypeptide(L)'
;MQSNNMKNLFPKSNKKNWVYSLVSIAVFVLVISFLFQEGMKKTVALSLNGEEQLVRTNASTVEDIFAELEIDLQDQDYLYPEGNSDVYHDMKIRWKPAKQVSFNAGGETRQLFTTADNVGEFLRKEKIDVGELDELSHDLDAEIKESMKITLEEAFAWTFVDGTKKHKEWSTSITVADFLKQQDIKLNKDDRITPSEDTVLTEGAKVKIVRVEKVTDVLEEPQDFAIETKKDEDLASGTEEVVQKGKKGLVEKTYEVVKENGKEKSRKLKKEKVVRESVNQIVSVGTKVLVADVSRGAQPDKKAEAAPSSNTVKATKTSAKPAQTTAAKTAAASKADASSSEGKEMYVSSTAYTASCNGCSGITATGINLKANPDLKVIAVDPSVIPLGTKVHVEGYGYAVAGDTGGAIKGNKIDVFVSSQEEALQWGNRQVKIKILQ
;
A
#
# COMPACT_ATOMS: atom_id res chain seq x y z
N MET A 1 -112.44 14.64 -65.19
CA MET A 1 -112.71 15.60 -64.10
C MET A 1 -113.47 14.88 -62.99
N GLN A 2 -112.91 14.81 -61.79
CA GLN A 2 -113.62 14.97 -60.50
C GLN A 2 -112.57 14.88 -59.39
N SER A 3 -112.16 16.03 -58.86
CA SER A 3 -111.39 16.09 -57.62
C SER A 3 -112.36 16.19 -56.45
N ASN A 4 -112.05 15.53 -55.33
CA ASN A 4 -112.59 15.98 -54.06
C ASN A 4 -111.66 15.70 -52.88
N ASN A 5 -110.90 16.74 -52.54
CA ASN A 5 -110.52 17.16 -51.18
C ASN A 5 -110.48 16.10 -50.07
N MET A 6 -109.29 15.62 -49.75
CA MET A 6 -108.96 15.24 -48.37
C MET A 6 -108.97 16.50 -47.48
N LYS A 7 -109.90 16.56 -46.53
CA LYS A 7 -109.88 17.53 -45.41
C LYS A 7 -109.93 16.78 -44.08
N ASN A 8 -109.27 17.35 -43.07
CA ASN A 8 -109.11 16.88 -41.69
C ASN A 8 -108.20 15.65 -41.48
N LEU A 9 -106.90 15.92 -41.29
CA LEU A 9 -105.96 15.01 -40.59
C LEU A 9 -105.28 15.67 -39.37
N PHE A 10 -105.73 16.85 -38.94
CA PHE A 10 -105.19 17.53 -37.75
C PHE A 10 -106.21 17.50 -36.60
N PRO A 11 -105.95 16.76 -35.51
CA PRO A 11 -106.81 16.77 -34.34
C PRO A 11 -106.80 18.14 -33.65
N LYS A 12 -107.92 18.52 -33.01
CA LYS A 12 -108.01 19.76 -32.22
C LYS A 12 -106.99 19.74 -31.08
N SER A 13 -105.89 20.47 -31.25
CA SER A 13 -104.82 20.56 -30.27
C SER A 13 -105.30 21.28 -29.01
N ASN A 14 -105.49 20.51 -27.94
CA ASN A 14 -105.71 21.05 -26.61
C ASN A 14 -104.33 21.43 -26.04
N LYS A 15 -104.10 22.70 -25.65
CA LYS A 15 -102.74 23.24 -25.40
C LYS A 15 -101.87 22.39 -24.46
N LYS A 16 -102.47 21.69 -23.49
CA LYS A 16 -101.76 20.77 -22.57
C LYS A 16 -101.19 19.53 -23.28
N ASN A 17 -101.91 18.96 -24.25
CA ASN A 17 -101.49 17.73 -24.94
C ASN A 17 -100.26 17.97 -25.83
N TRP A 18 -100.18 19.14 -26.47
CA TRP A 18 -99.00 19.52 -27.26
C TRP A 18 -97.75 19.67 -26.39
N VAL A 19 -97.88 20.19 -25.17
CA VAL A 19 -96.78 20.24 -24.19
C VAL A 19 -96.32 18.83 -23.81
N TYR A 20 -97.23 17.89 -23.52
CA TYR A 20 -96.84 16.50 -23.23
C TYR A 20 -96.16 15.82 -24.42
N SER A 21 -96.60 16.07 -25.66
CA SER A 21 -95.92 15.58 -26.87
C SER A 21 -94.51 16.17 -27.04
N LEU A 22 -94.34 17.48 -26.81
CA LEU A 22 -93.02 18.13 -26.87
C LEU A 22 -92.06 17.60 -25.80
N VAL A 23 -92.54 17.41 -24.56
CA VAL A 23 -91.74 16.82 -23.47
C VAL A 23 -91.38 15.37 -23.79
N SER A 24 -92.33 14.58 -24.31
CA SER A 24 -92.06 13.20 -24.72
C SER A 24 -91.01 13.11 -25.85
N ILE A 25 -91.09 14.01 -26.84
CA ILE A 25 -90.08 14.09 -27.91
C ILE A 25 -88.73 14.53 -27.36
N ALA A 26 -88.68 15.52 -26.45
CA ALA A 26 -87.43 15.94 -25.82
C ALA A 26 -86.77 14.81 -25.03
N VAL A 27 -87.54 14.06 -24.22
CA VAL A 27 -87.04 12.87 -23.50
C VAL A 27 -86.59 11.78 -24.48
N PHE A 28 -87.34 11.52 -25.55
CA PHE A 28 -86.97 10.53 -26.57
C PHE A 28 -85.69 10.90 -27.31
N VAL A 29 -85.50 12.19 -27.65
CA VAL A 29 -84.26 12.71 -28.25
C VAL A 29 -83.09 12.60 -27.25
N LEU A 30 -83.29 12.94 -25.97
CA LEU A 30 -82.25 12.76 -24.95
C LEU A 30 -81.84 11.28 -24.80
N VAL A 31 -82.80 10.35 -24.80
CA VAL A 31 -82.54 8.90 -24.74
C VAL A 31 -81.81 8.42 -26.00
N ILE A 32 -82.22 8.83 -27.20
CA ILE A 32 -81.53 8.47 -28.44
C ILE A 32 -80.12 9.05 -28.47
N SER A 33 -79.92 10.32 -28.11
CA SER A 33 -78.60 10.94 -28.04
C SER A 33 -77.68 10.24 -27.04
N PHE A 34 -78.21 9.83 -25.88
CA PHE A 34 -77.46 9.03 -24.89
C PHE A 34 -77.06 7.66 -25.45
N LEU A 35 -78.01 6.91 -26.04
CA LEU A 35 -77.73 5.62 -26.67
C LEU A 35 -76.74 5.72 -27.84
N PHE A 36 -76.78 6.83 -28.60
CA PHE A 36 -75.84 7.10 -29.69
C PHE A 36 -74.44 7.43 -29.16
N GLN A 37 -74.32 8.24 -28.11
CA GLN A 37 -73.05 8.49 -27.42
C GLN A 37 -72.45 7.21 -26.83
N GLU A 38 -73.26 6.33 -26.25
CA GLU A 38 -72.81 5.04 -25.71
C GLU A 38 -72.34 4.08 -26.82
N GLY A 39 -72.98 4.15 -27.99
CA GLY A 39 -72.62 3.37 -29.18
C GLY A 39 -71.34 3.82 -29.89
N MET A 40 -70.91 5.08 -29.72
CA MET A 40 -69.69 5.61 -30.33
C MET A 40 -68.42 5.42 -29.48
N LYS A 41 -68.52 4.90 -28.25
CA LYS A 41 -67.36 4.67 -27.38
C LYS A 41 -66.32 3.76 -28.03
N LYS A 42 -65.07 4.19 -27.97
CA LYS A 42 -63.89 3.41 -28.36
C LYS A 42 -63.65 2.35 -27.29
N THR A 43 -63.26 1.13 -27.69
CA THR A 43 -62.80 0.10 -26.75
C THR A 43 -61.29 0.02 -26.86
N VAL A 44 -60.58 0.11 -25.74
CA VAL A 44 -59.12 0.06 -25.66
C VAL A 44 -58.68 -1.04 -24.70
N ALA A 45 -57.54 -1.65 -24.97
CA ALA A 45 -56.88 -2.59 -24.07
C ALA A 45 -55.82 -1.84 -23.26
N LEU A 46 -56.07 -1.67 -21.97
CA LEU A 46 -55.24 -0.91 -21.05
C LEU A 46 -54.53 -1.89 -20.12
N SER A 47 -53.20 -1.84 -20.09
CA SER A 47 -52.35 -2.58 -19.15
C SER A 47 -51.89 -1.61 -18.07
N LEU A 48 -52.51 -1.67 -16.88
CA LEU A 48 -52.10 -0.87 -15.71
C LEU A 48 -51.14 -1.69 -14.84
N ASN A 49 -49.88 -1.27 -14.76
CA ASN A 49 -48.85 -1.94 -13.97
C ASN A 49 -48.73 -3.47 -14.25
N GLY A 50 -49.02 -3.89 -15.48
CA GLY A 50 -49.02 -5.29 -15.92
C GLY A 50 -50.38 -6.01 -15.88
N GLU A 51 -51.42 -5.42 -15.27
CA GLU A 51 -52.78 -5.98 -15.28
C GLU A 51 -53.57 -5.48 -16.50
N GLU A 52 -53.99 -6.40 -17.39
CA GLU A 52 -54.77 -6.06 -18.59
C GLU A 52 -56.27 -5.92 -18.28
N GLN A 53 -56.86 -4.82 -18.76
CA GLN A 53 -58.30 -4.56 -18.70
C GLN A 53 -58.82 -3.92 -20.01
N LEU A 54 -60.12 -4.06 -20.28
CA LEU A 54 -60.79 -3.42 -21.41
C LEU A 54 -61.59 -2.20 -20.94
N VAL A 55 -61.23 -1.02 -21.44
CA VAL A 55 -61.89 0.25 -21.10
C VAL A 55 -62.72 0.73 -22.28
N ARG A 56 -63.93 1.23 -22.03
CA ARG A 56 -64.80 1.84 -23.04
C ARG A 56 -64.91 3.34 -22.77
N THR A 57 -64.35 4.15 -23.66
CA THR A 57 -64.08 5.57 -23.43
C THR A 57 -64.51 6.44 -24.61
N ASN A 58 -64.78 7.73 -24.34
CA ASN A 58 -64.98 8.77 -25.36
C ASN A 58 -63.77 9.72 -25.48
N ALA A 59 -62.71 9.49 -24.70
CA ALA A 59 -61.43 10.18 -24.74
C ALA A 59 -60.91 10.44 -26.17
N SER A 60 -60.34 11.63 -26.37
CA SER A 60 -59.66 11.97 -27.62
C SER A 60 -58.20 11.53 -27.57
N THR A 61 -57.52 11.78 -26.45
CA THR A 61 -56.11 11.47 -26.21
C THR A 61 -55.91 10.34 -25.19
N VAL A 62 -54.71 9.77 -25.11
CA VAL A 62 -54.36 8.78 -24.08
C VAL A 62 -54.44 9.41 -22.68
N GLU A 63 -53.99 10.65 -22.52
CA GLU A 63 -54.06 11.43 -21.27
C GLU A 63 -55.50 11.61 -20.77
N ASP A 64 -56.46 11.90 -21.69
CA ASP A 64 -57.89 11.96 -21.36
C ASP A 64 -58.40 10.65 -20.73
N ILE A 65 -57.87 9.48 -21.12
CA ILE A 65 -58.27 8.19 -20.55
C ILE A 65 -57.81 8.07 -19.09
N PHE A 66 -56.59 8.50 -18.78
CA PHE A 66 -56.10 8.45 -17.39
C PHE A 66 -56.83 9.47 -16.51
N ALA A 67 -57.18 10.64 -17.06
CA ALA A 67 -58.05 11.60 -16.39
C ALA A 67 -59.48 11.06 -16.17
N GLU A 68 -60.08 10.35 -17.13
CA GLU A 68 -61.38 9.65 -16.96
C GLU A 68 -61.32 8.55 -15.87
N LEU A 69 -60.14 7.97 -15.63
CA LEU A 69 -59.92 6.92 -14.62
C LEU A 69 -59.44 7.45 -13.26
N GLU A 70 -59.34 8.77 -13.07
CA GLU A 70 -58.79 9.42 -11.87
C GLU A 70 -57.35 8.98 -11.54
N ILE A 71 -56.53 8.72 -12.57
CA ILE A 71 -55.11 8.36 -12.45
C ILE A 71 -54.25 9.57 -12.86
N ASP A 72 -53.56 10.16 -11.89
CA ASP A 72 -52.57 11.21 -12.15
C ASP A 72 -51.30 10.61 -12.78
N LEU A 73 -51.03 10.95 -14.05
CA LEU A 73 -49.82 10.58 -14.76
C LEU A 73 -48.61 11.41 -14.28
N GLN A 74 -47.47 10.77 -14.06
CA GLN A 74 -46.20 11.45 -13.76
C GLN A 74 -45.27 11.43 -14.97
N ASP A 75 -44.46 12.47 -15.17
CA ASP A 75 -43.47 12.57 -16.25
C ASP A 75 -42.45 11.41 -16.27
N GLN A 76 -42.24 10.76 -15.11
CA GLN A 76 -41.31 9.65 -14.93
C GLN A 76 -41.94 8.28 -15.21
N ASP A 77 -43.27 8.19 -15.31
CA ASP A 77 -43.98 6.95 -15.60
C ASP A 77 -43.62 6.40 -16.98
N TYR A 78 -43.69 5.08 -17.13
CA TYR A 78 -43.69 4.50 -18.47
C TYR A 78 -45.12 4.57 -19.03
N LEU A 79 -45.31 5.32 -20.10
CA LEU A 79 -46.56 5.40 -20.84
C LEU A 79 -46.31 5.16 -22.34
N TYR A 80 -47.05 4.22 -22.93
CA TYR A 80 -47.00 3.94 -24.37
C TYR A 80 -48.38 3.55 -24.92
N PRO A 81 -48.88 4.21 -25.99
CA PRO A 81 -48.35 5.41 -26.64
C PRO A 81 -48.33 6.65 -25.73
N GLU A 82 -47.67 7.73 -26.16
CA GLU A 82 -47.54 9.00 -25.41
C GLU A 82 -48.91 9.61 -25.08
N GLY A 83 -49.02 10.38 -23.98
CA GLY A 83 -50.29 10.93 -23.47
C GLY A 83 -51.11 11.72 -24.51
N ASN A 84 -50.45 12.49 -25.37
CA ASN A 84 -51.09 13.27 -26.43
C ASN A 84 -51.55 12.44 -27.66
N SER A 85 -51.36 11.12 -27.68
CA SER A 85 -51.68 10.27 -28.83
C SER A 85 -53.19 10.12 -29.02
N ASP A 86 -53.67 10.23 -30.27
CA ASP A 86 -55.08 10.02 -30.61
C ASP A 86 -55.54 8.59 -30.28
N VAL A 87 -56.68 8.48 -29.60
CA VAL A 87 -57.29 7.20 -29.20
C VAL A 87 -58.15 6.64 -30.34
N TYR A 88 -58.00 5.34 -30.62
CA TYR A 88 -58.81 4.59 -31.58
C TYR A 88 -59.26 3.23 -31.03
N HIS A 89 -60.13 2.52 -31.75
CA HIS A 89 -60.67 1.22 -31.34
C HIS A 89 -59.58 0.13 -31.39
N ASP A 90 -59.60 -0.80 -30.43
CA ASP A 90 -58.59 -1.86 -30.23
C ASP A 90 -57.16 -1.35 -29.95
N MET A 91 -56.99 -0.06 -29.64
CA MET A 91 -55.71 0.52 -29.24
C MET A 91 -55.20 -0.15 -27.96
N LYS A 92 -53.91 -0.51 -27.95
CA LYS A 92 -53.22 -1.05 -26.78
C LYS A 92 -52.43 0.05 -26.08
N ILE A 93 -52.75 0.31 -24.82
CA ILE A 93 -52.10 1.31 -23.98
C ILE A 93 -51.44 0.57 -22.81
N ARG A 94 -50.17 0.86 -22.55
CA ARG A 94 -49.41 0.33 -21.43
C ARG A 94 -48.95 1.47 -20.56
N TRP A 95 -49.33 1.43 -19.28
CA TRP A 95 -48.83 2.34 -18.26
C TRP A 95 -48.22 1.56 -17.11
N LYS A 96 -47.11 2.06 -16.58
CA LYS A 96 -46.45 1.53 -15.40
C LYS A 96 -45.93 2.71 -14.57
N PRO A 97 -46.41 2.88 -13.33
CA PRO A 97 -46.00 3.99 -12.48
C PRO A 97 -44.50 3.88 -12.16
N ALA A 98 -43.83 5.01 -12.11
CA ALA A 98 -42.48 5.09 -11.56
C ALA A 98 -42.54 5.09 -10.03
N LYS A 99 -41.68 4.28 -9.42
CA LYS A 99 -41.46 4.25 -7.97
C LYS A 99 -40.26 5.11 -7.62
N GLN A 100 -40.33 5.95 -6.59
CA GLN A 100 -39.15 6.69 -6.13
C GLN A 100 -38.27 5.77 -5.28
N VAL A 101 -36.97 5.73 -5.58
CA VAL A 101 -35.96 4.98 -4.81
C VAL A 101 -34.80 5.88 -4.41
N SER A 102 -34.23 5.60 -3.25
CA SER A 102 -33.04 6.26 -2.72
C SER A 102 -31.84 5.33 -2.93
N PHE A 103 -31.02 5.62 -3.93
CA PHE A 103 -29.84 4.82 -4.26
C PHE A 103 -28.56 5.43 -3.65
N ASN A 104 -27.75 4.63 -2.95
CA ASN A 104 -26.44 5.03 -2.45
C ASN A 104 -25.34 4.15 -3.07
N ALA A 105 -24.33 4.77 -3.68
CA ALA A 105 -23.11 4.11 -4.11
C ALA A 105 -21.92 5.05 -3.86
N GLY A 106 -20.78 4.50 -3.43
CA GLY A 106 -19.60 5.30 -3.09
C GLY A 106 -19.82 6.35 -2.00
N GLY A 107 -20.88 6.21 -1.19
CA GLY A 107 -21.31 7.18 -0.18
C GLY A 107 -22.20 8.32 -0.71
N GLU A 108 -22.37 8.48 -2.02
CA GLU A 108 -23.28 9.47 -2.60
C GLU A 108 -24.71 8.93 -2.67
N THR A 109 -25.66 9.64 -2.05
CA THR A 109 -27.09 9.28 -2.09
C THR A 109 -27.84 10.10 -3.14
N ARG A 110 -28.47 9.40 -4.10
CA ARG A 110 -29.31 9.98 -5.16
C ARG A 110 -30.76 9.53 -4.98
N GLN A 111 -31.71 10.41 -5.31
CA GLN A 111 -33.13 10.07 -5.44
C GLN A 111 -33.42 9.85 -6.92
N LEU A 112 -33.93 8.67 -7.26
CA LEU A 112 -34.16 8.23 -8.64
C LEU A 112 -35.58 7.70 -8.77
N PHE A 113 -36.21 7.91 -9.92
CA PHE A 113 -37.51 7.32 -10.26
C PHE A 113 -37.28 6.15 -11.20
N THR A 114 -37.92 5.01 -10.94
CA THR A 114 -37.75 3.83 -11.78
C THR A 114 -39.03 3.03 -11.98
N THR A 115 -39.18 2.50 -13.20
CA THR A 115 -40.23 1.56 -13.60
C THR A 115 -39.73 0.11 -13.60
N ALA A 116 -38.60 -0.16 -12.95
CA ALA A 116 -38.07 -1.51 -12.76
C ALA A 116 -38.93 -2.35 -11.80
N ASP A 117 -39.06 -3.64 -12.09
CA ASP A 117 -39.75 -4.59 -11.18
C ASP A 117 -38.86 -5.02 -10.02
N ASN A 118 -37.56 -5.20 -10.26
CA ASN A 118 -36.59 -5.64 -9.25
C ASN A 118 -35.27 -4.85 -9.28
N VAL A 119 -34.51 -4.97 -8.20
CA VAL A 119 -33.20 -4.30 -8.02
C VAL A 119 -32.25 -4.57 -9.19
N GLY A 120 -32.18 -5.80 -9.69
CA GLY A 120 -31.31 -6.15 -10.82
C GLY A 120 -31.71 -5.48 -12.14
N GLU A 121 -33.00 -5.26 -12.40
CA GLU A 121 -33.46 -4.47 -13.55
C GLU A 121 -33.17 -2.97 -13.36
N PHE A 122 -33.38 -2.45 -12.15
CA PHE A 122 -33.04 -1.06 -11.79
C PHE A 122 -31.56 -0.77 -12.05
N LEU A 123 -30.65 -1.59 -11.51
CA LEU A 123 -29.20 -1.42 -11.69
C LEU A 123 -28.80 -1.50 -13.18
N ARG A 124 -29.38 -2.43 -13.95
CA ARG A 124 -29.16 -2.50 -15.41
C ARG A 124 -29.65 -1.26 -16.17
N LYS A 125 -30.78 -0.66 -15.79
CA LYS A 125 -31.28 0.59 -16.39
C LYS A 125 -30.33 1.76 -16.12
N GLU A 126 -29.85 1.87 -14.88
CA GLU A 126 -28.87 2.87 -14.45
C GLU A 126 -27.43 2.59 -14.95
N LYS A 127 -27.20 1.43 -15.60
CA LYS A 127 -25.89 0.95 -16.10
C LYS A 127 -24.87 0.79 -14.99
N ILE A 128 -25.32 0.24 -13.86
CA ILE A 128 -24.52 -0.08 -12.69
C ILE A 128 -24.25 -1.58 -12.72
N ASP A 129 -23.00 -1.94 -12.92
CA ASP A 129 -22.51 -3.31 -12.77
C ASP A 129 -22.17 -3.57 -11.31
N VAL A 130 -22.46 -4.78 -10.81
CA VAL A 130 -22.12 -5.21 -9.44
C VAL A 130 -21.04 -6.28 -9.53
N GLY A 131 -19.90 -6.04 -8.89
CA GLY A 131 -18.77 -6.97 -8.82
C GLY A 131 -19.03 -8.15 -7.88
N GLU A 132 -18.28 -9.24 -8.07
CA GLU A 132 -18.41 -10.48 -7.26
C GLU A 132 -18.11 -10.30 -5.77
N LEU A 133 -17.45 -9.21 -5.39
CA LEU A 133 -17.05 -8.90 -4.01
C LEU A 133 -17.78 -7.67 -3.44
N ASP A 134 -18.63 -7.02 -4.23
CA ASP A 134 -19.40 -5.86 -3.80
C ASP A 134 -20.57 -6.31 -2.92
N GLU A 135 -20.98 -5.47 -1.97
CA GLU A 135 -22.09 -5.76 -1.07
C GLU A 135 -23.31 -4.93 -1.44
N LEU A 136 -24.36 -5.60 -1.90
CA LEU A 136 -25.64 -4.98 -2.25
C LEU A 136 -26.64 -5.23 -1.13
N SER A 137 -27.24 -4.15 -0.61
CA SER A 137 -28.21 -4.17 0.51
C SER A 137 -29.47 -5.02 0.31
N HIS A 138 -29.74 -5.48 -0.92
CA HIS A 138 -30.92 -6.22 -1.34
C HIS A 138 -30.56 -7.19 -2.46
N ASP A 139 -31.22 -8.35 -2.52
CA ASP A 139 -31.01 -9.31 -3.60
C ASP A 139 -31.42 -8.74 -4.98
N LEU A 140 -30.78 -9.24 -6.05
CA LEU A 140 -31.04 -8.77 -7.42
C LEU A 140 -32.47 -9.03 -7.92
N ASP A 141 -33.17 -10.01 -7.34
CA ASP A 141 -34.57 -10.32 -7.63
C ASP A 141 -35.57 -9.65 -6.66
N ALA A 142 -35.08 -8.92 -5.65
CA ALA A 142 -35.93 -8.19 -4.71
C ALA A 142 -36.79 -7.13 -5.42
N GLU A 143 -38.08 -7.14 -5.13
CA GLU A 143 -39.07 -6.23 -5.76
C GLU A 143 -38.83 -4.76 -5.35
N ILE A 144 -38.83 -3.85 -6.33
CA ILE A 144 -38.75 -2.40 -6.09
C ILE A 144 -40.01 -1.90 -5.40
N LYS A 145 -39.85 -1.09 -4.35
CA LYS A 145 -40.95 -0.49 -3.59
C LYS A 145 -40.80 1.03 -3.49
N GLU A 146 -41.90 1.70 -3.20
CA GLU A 146 -41.92 3.14 -3.01
C GLU A 146 -41.02 3.57 -1.84
N SER A 147 -40.22 4.62 -2.03
CA SER A 147 -39.20 5.07 -1.07
C SER A 147 -38.17 4.01 -0.64
N MET A 148 -37.96 2.95 -1.43
CA MET A 148 -36.99 1.90 -1.14
C MET A 148 -35.56 2.46 -1.13
N LYS A 149 -34.75 2.03 -0.15
CA LYS A 149 -33.33 2.40 -0.04
C LYS A 149 -32.46 1.27 -0.56
N ILE A 150 -31.62 1.55 -1.55
CA ILE A 150 -30.72 0.56 -2.15
C ILE A 150 -29.30 1.10 -2.00
N THR A 151 -28.50 0.47 -1.15
CA THR A 151 -27.06 0.73 -1.02
C THR A 151 -26.26 -0.32 -1.79
N LEU A 152 -25.24 0.11 -2.52
CA LEU A 152 -24.16 -0.69 -3.10
C LEU A 152 -22.83 -0.23 -2.47
N GLU A 153 -22.18 -1.13 -1.74
CA GLU A 153 -20.81 -0.94 -1.25
C GLU A 153 -19.83 -1.63 -2.22
N GLU A 154 -19.15 -0.84 -3.04
CA GLU A 154 -18.14 -1.32 -3.99
C GLU A 154 -16.90 -1.84 -3.24
N ALA A 155 -16.41 -3.01 -3.64
CA ALA A 155 -15.19 -3.58 -3.09
C ALA A 155 -13.96 -2.81 -3.59
N PHE A 156 -13.12 -2.36 -2.68
CA PHE A 156 -11.92 -1.60 -3.00
C PHE A 156 -10.65 -2.43 -2.86
N ALA A 157 -9.68 -2.13 -3.72
CA ALA A 157 -8.37 -2.75 -3.68
C ALA A 157 -7.50 -2.17 -2.55
N TRP A 158 -6.88 -3.04 -1.76
CA TRP A 158 -5.91 -2.64 -0.74
C TRP A 158 -4.78 -3.68 -0.63
N THR A 159 -3.77 -3.42 0.21
CA THR A 159 -2.59 -4.30 0.31
C THR A 159 -2.16 -4.53 1.75
N PHE A 160 -1.60 -5.70 2.02
CA PHE A 160 -0.88 -5.95 3.26
C PHE A 160 0.52 -6.54 3.05
N VAL A 161 1.37 -6.37 4.05
CA VAL A 161 2.68 -7.01 4.14
C VAL A 161 2.78 -7.79 5.44
N ASP A 162 2.84 -9.12 5.35
CA ASP A 162 3.18 -9.98 6.48
C ASP A 162 4.66 -10.31 6.47
N GLY A 163 5.42 -9.65 7.34
CA GLY A 163 6.85 -9.78 7.46
C GLY A 163 7.60 -9.29 6.22
N THR A 164 7.82 -10.18 5.27
CA THR A 164 8.44 -9.90 3.96
C THR A 164 7.51 -10.23 2.79
N LYS A 165 6.39 -10.92 3.02
CA LYS A 165 5.43 -11.30 1.98
C LYS A 165 4.46 -10.15 1.73
N LYS A 166 4.29 -9.73 0.49
CA LYS A 166 3.31 -8.71 0.09
C LYS A 166 2.11 -9.36 -0.58
N HIS A 167 0.93 -8.93 -0.17
CA HIS A 167 -0.36 -9.40 -0.64
C HIS A 167 -1.19 -8.21 -1.14
N LYS A 168 -2.16 -8.48 -2.01
CA LYS A 168 -3.17 -7.53 -2.47
C LYS A 168 -4.52 -8.22 -2.29
N GLU A 169 -5.43 -7.56 -1.61
CA GLU A 169 -6.78 -8.06 -1.34
C GLU A 169 -7.81 -7.05 -1.83
N TRP A 170 -9.07 -7.49 -1.85
CA TRP A 170 -10.24 -6.70 -2.14
C TRP A 170 -11.30 -7.00 -1.09
N SER A 171 -12.02 -5.98 -0.64
CA SER A 171 -13.13 -6.10 0.30
C SER A 171 -13.99 -4.85 0.24
N THR A 172 -15.22 -4.94 0.74
CA THR A 172 -15.99 -3.79 1.21
C THR A 172 -15.39 -3.24 2.52
N SER A 173 -16.11 -2.35 3.20
CA SER A 173 -15.67 -1.71 4.44
C SER A 173 -15.31 -2.74 5.53
N ILE A 174 -14.03 -2.85 5.87
CA ILE A 174 -13.51 -3.87 6.80
C ILE A 174 -12.51 -3.27 7.79
N THR A 175 -12.48 -3.75 9.03
CA THR A 175 -11.41 -3.40 9.98
C THR A 175 -10.16 -4.26 9.76
N VAL A 176 -9.01 -3.78 10.23
CA VAL A 176 -7.79 -4.61 10.28
C VAL A 176 -8.01 -5.89 11.11
N ALA A 177 -8.75 -5.82 12.22
CA ALA A 177 -9.09 -6.97 13.06
C ALA A 177 -9.90 -8.04 12.31
N ASP A 178 -10.93 -7.60 11.57
CA ASP A 178 -11.80 -8.50 10.80
C ASP A 178 -11.04 -9.16 9.64
N PHE A 179 -10.18 -8.41 8.95
CA PHE A 179 -9.25 -8.95 7.95
C PHE A 179 -8.34 -10.04 8.54
N LEU A 180 -7.67 -9.77 9.68
CA LEU A 180 -6.77 -10.74 10.30
C LEU A 180 -7.50 -12.04 10.62
N LYS A 181 -8.73 -11.93 11.11
CA LYS A 181 -9.61 -13.06 11.42
C LYS A 181 -10.04 -13.82 10.16
N GLN A 182 -10.44 -13.12 9.10
CA GLN A 182 -10.85 -13.70 7.82
C GLN A 182 -9.72 -14.51 7.16
N GLN A 183 -8.48 -14.06 7.30
CA GLN A 183 -7.29 -14.68 6.70
C GLN A 183 -6.55 -15.65 7.65
N ASP A 184 -7.12 -15.96 8.82
CA ASP A 184 -6.53 -16.75 9.92
C ASP A 184 -5.12 -16.28 10.38
N ILE A 185 -4.84 -14.98 10.23
CA ILE A 185 -3.56 -14.37 10.57
C ILE A 185 -3.51 -14.06 12.06
N LYS A 186 -2.91 -14.98 12.82
CA LYS A 186 -2.70 -14.84 14.27
C LYS A 186 -1.44 -14.02 14.56
N LEU A 187 -1.55 -12.99 15.41
CA LEU A 187 -0.42 -12.19 15.87
C LEU A 187 0.19 -12.76 17.16
N ASN A 188 1.51 -12.81 17.25
CA ASN A 188 2.20 -13.12 18.50
C ASN A 188 2.25 -11.89 19.42
N LYS A 189 2.46 -12.11 20.72
CA LYS A 189 2.55 -11.04 21.74
C LYS A 189 3.58 -9.93 21.43
N ASP A 190 4.64 -10.26 20.70
CA ASP A 190 5.69 -9.32 20.31
C ASP A 190 5.53 -8.76 18.87
N ASP A 191 4.60 -9.31 18.09
CA ASP A 191 4.30 -8.81 16.74
C ASP A 191 3.65 -7.41 16.82
N ARG A 192 3.83 -6.60 15.77
CA ARG A 192 3.21 -5.27 15.70
C ARG A 192 2.54 -5.08 14.36
N ILE A 193 1.36 -4.47 14.36
CA ILE A 193 0.60 -4.12 13.17
C ILE A 193 0.47 -2.61 12.99
N THR A 194 0.34 -2.16 11.75
CA THR A 194 0.09 -0.75 11.40
C THR A 194 -0.75 -0.70 10.12
N PRO A 195 -1.91 0.00 10.09
CA PRO A 195 -2.54 0.72 11.20
C PRO A 195 -3.06 -0.21 12.31
N SER A 196 -3.76 0.31 13.32
CA SER A 196 -4.25 -0.49 14.46
C SER A 196 -5.36 -1.46 14.03
N GLU A 197 -5.60 -2.49 14.85
CA GLU A 197 -6.62 -3.51 14.60
C GLU A 197 -8.04 -2.90 14.42
N ASP A 198 -8.38 -1.87 15.18
CA ASP A 198 -9.66 -1.15 15.08
C ASP A 198 -9.77 -0.20 13.88
N THR A 199 -8.72 -0.05 13.06
CA THR A 199 -8.75 0.87 11.92
C THR A 199 -9.57 0.28 10.77
N VAL A 200 -10.61 0.98 10.35
CA VAL A 200 -11.34 0.71 9.10
C VAL A 200 -10.44 0.98 7.90
N LEU A 201 -10.37 0.03 6.99
CA LEU A 201 -9.61 0.13 5.74
C LEU A 201 -10.44 0.86 4.68
N THR A 202 -9.74 1.55 3.78
CA THR A 202 -10.32 2.26 2.63
C THR A 202 -9.52 1.91 1.37
N GLU A 203 -9.96 2.39 0.21
CA GLU A 203 -9.23 2.20 -1.06
C GLU A 203 -7.74 2.58 -0.93
N GLY A 204 -6.88 1.71 -1.47
CA GLY A 204 -5.44 1.90 -1.49
C GLY A 204 -4.74 1.73 -0.14
N ALA A 205 -5.44 1.31 0.91
CA ALA A 205 -4.88 1.11 2.24
C ALA A 205 -3.72 0.11 2.27
N LYS A 206 -2.84 0.28 3.28
CA LYS A 206 -1.58 -0.46 3.41
C LYS A 206 -1.41 -0.94 4.85
N VAL A 207 -1.70 -2.22 5.07
CA VAL A 207 -1.47 -2.86 6.37
C VAL A 207 -0.06 -3.46 6.41
N LYS A 208 0.64 -3.34 7.53
CA LYS A 208 1.97 -3.90 7.72
C LYS A 208 2.05 -4.63 9.05
N ILE A 209 2.33 -5.92 8.97
CA ILE A 209 2.58 -6.79 10.11
C ILE A 209 4.10 -7.00 10.20
N VAL A 210 4.67 -6.63 11.35
CA VAL A 210 6.08 -6.84 11.67
C VAL A 210 6.16 -8.02 12.63
N ARG A 211 6.64 -9.15 12.11
CA ARG A 211 6.83 -10.38 12.87
C ARG A 211 8.08 -10.29 13.73
N VAL A 212 7.95 -10.57 15.03
CA VAL A 212 9.04 -10.47 15.99
C VAL A 212 9.33 -11.84 16.59
N GLU A 213 10.55 -12.31 16.38
CA GLU A 213 11.05 -13.59 16.89
C GLU A 213 12.17 -13.32 17.89
N LYS A 214 12.13 -14.00 19.05
CA LYS A 214 13.21 -13.98 20.03
C LYS A 214 13.83 -15.38 20.07
N VAL A 215 15.07 -15.51 19.60
CA VAL A 215 15.81 -16.78 19.60
C VAL A 215 17.00 -16.71 20.54
N THR A 216 17.44 -17.87 21.01
CA THR A 216 18.71 -18.01 21.72
C THR A 216 19.78 -18.49 20.75
N ASP A 217 20.87 -17.74 20.65
CA ASP A 217 22.05 -18.07 19.84
C ASP A 217 23.21 -18.42 20.78
N VAL A 218 23.96 -19.48 20.49
CA VAL A 218 25.06 -19.97 21.33
C VAL A 218 26.32 -20.04 20.48
N LEU A 219 27.32 -19.27 20.87
CA LEU A 219 28.59 -19.15 20.15
C LEU A 219 29.75 -19.52 21.07
N GLU A 220 30.66 -20.36 20.58
CA GLU A 220 31.93 -20.61 21.25
C GLU A 220 33.01 -19.67 20.69
N GLU A 221 33.68 -18.93 21.57
CA GLU A 221 34.79 -18.04 21.22
C GLU A 221 36.09 -18.45 21.93
N PRO A 222 37.25 -18.37 21.25
CA PRO A 222 38.54 -18.66 21.88
C PRO A 222 38.91 -17.58 22.89
N GLN A 223 39.24 -17.96 24.11
CA GLN A 223 39.70 -17.06 25.16
C GLN A 223 41.24 -16.96 25.13
N ASP A 224 41.80 -15.76 25.05
CA ASP A 224 43.25 -15.58 25.10
C ASP A 224 43.83 -15.91 26.49
N PHE A 225 45.09 -16.32 26.50
CA PHE A 225 45.86 -16.61 27.71
C PHE A 225 46.74 -15.42 28.10
N ALA A 226 47.03 -15.25 29.39
CA ALA A 226 47.98 -14.24 29.83
C ALA A 226 49.44 -14.71 29.61
N ILE A 227 50.36 -13.76 29.44
CA ILE A 227 51.79 -14.00 29.49
C ILE A 227 52.29 -13.61 30.88
N GLU A 228 52.85 -14.58 31.61
CA GLU A 228 53.44 -14.39 32.92
C GLU A 228 54.96 -14.37 32.81
N THR A 229 55.58 -13.30 33.31
CA THR A 229 57.04 -13.13 33.28
C THR A 229 57.64 -13.51 34.64
N LYS A 230 58.58 -14.46 34.65
CA LYS A 230 59.31 -14.90 35.84
C LYS A 230 60.78 -14.52 35.71
N LYS A 231 61.37 -13.93 36.76
CA LYS A 231 62.82 -13.61 36.78
C LYS A 231 63.65 -14.85 37.07
N ASP A 232 64.84 -14.90 36.48
CA ASP A 232 65.77 -16.02 36.58
C ASP A 232 67.20 -15.50 36.72
N GLU A 233 67.85 -15.86 37.83
CA GLU A 233 69.19 -15.40 38.20
C GLU A 233 70.30 -16.23 37.55
N ASP A 234 69.96 -17.36 36.92
CA ASP A 234 70.90 -18.18 36.16
C ASP A 234 70.95 -17.82 34.67
N LEU A 235 69.84 -17.29 34.14
CA LEU A 235 69.73 -16.83 32.76
C LEU A 235 70.35 -15.42 32.57
N ALA A 236 71.06 -15.22 31.46
CA ALA A 236 71.80 -13.99 31.17
C ALA A 236 70.88 -12.76 31.02
N SER A 237 71.30 -11.62 31.58
CA SER A 237 70.54 -10.37 31.52
C SER A 237 70.24 -9.95 30.07
N GLY A 238 68.95 -9.76 29.75
CA GLY A 238 68.49 -9.45 28.40
C GLY A 238 68.19 -10.65 27.50
N THR A 239 68.19 -11.88 28.05
CA THR A 239 67.68 -13.07 27.37
C THR A 239 66.32 -13.49 27.93
N GLU A 240 65.48 -14.11 27.09
CA GLU A 240 64.15 -14.61 27.44
C GLU A 240 64.00 -16.07 26.98
N GLU A 241 63.32 -16.90 27.77
CA GLU A 241 63.04 -18.30 27.46
C GLU A 241 61.59 -18.68 27.81
N VAL A 242 60.87 -19.36 26.91
CA VAL A 242 59.48 -19.80 27.15
C VAL A 242 59.47 -21.12 27.94
N VAL A 243 59.30 -21.03 29.25
CA VAL A 243 59.24 -22.18 30.18
C VAL A 243 57.95 -22.98 30.01
N GLN A 244 56.83 -22.30 29.75
CA GLN A 244 55.53 -22.94 29.52
C GLN A 244 54.83 -22.27 28.34
N LYS A 245 54.50 -23.04 27.29
CA LYS A 245 53.68 -22.54 26.17
C LYS A 245 52.24 -22.33 26.61
N GLY A 246 51.70 -21.15 26.33
CA GLY A 246 50.29 -20.86 26.58
C GLY A 246 49.34 -21.63 25.66
N LYS A 247 48.09 -21.80 26.10
CA LYS A 247 47.01 -22.39 25.31
C LYS A 247 45.75 -21.55 25.47
N LYS A 248 45.14 -21.13 24.36
CA LYS A 248 43.86 -20.40 24.42
C LYS A 248 42.80 -21.24 25.13
N GLY A 249 42.00 -20.62 25.98
CA GLY A 249 40.79 -21.20 26.54
C GLY A 249 39.64 -21.22 25.53
N LEU A 250 38.44 -21.52 26.00
CA LEU A 250 37.20 -21.54 25.21
C LEU A 250 36.05 -21.06 26.10
N VAL A 251 35.31 -20.06 25.65
CA VAL A 251 34.11 -19.52 26.32
C VAL A 251 32.87 -19.73 25.46
N GLU A 252 31.81 -20.25 26.07
CA GLU A 252 30.47 -20.38 25.52
C GLU A 252 29.68 -19.11 25.88
N LYS A 253 29.22 -18.37 24.87
CA LYS A 253 28.42 -17.15 25.02
C LYS A 253 27.01 -17.39 24.49
N THR A 254 26.03 -17.27 25.38
CA THR A 254 24.61 -17.37 25.07
C THR A 254 24.03 -15.97 24.88
N TYR A 255 23.49 -15.70 23.69
CA TYR A 255 22.84 -14.45 23.32
C TYR A 255 21.33 -14.64 23.17
N GLU A 256 20.57 -13.64 23.62
CA GLU A 256 19.20 -13.45 23.16
C GLU A 256 19.24 -12.55 21.92
N VAL A 257 18.74 -13.05 20.80
CA VAL A 257 18.70 -12.36 19.51
C VAL A 257 17.25 -12.05 19.17
N VAL A 258 16.95 -10.76 18.98
CA VAL A 258 15.65 -10.29 18.51
C VAL A 258 15.72 -10.10 17.00
N LYS A 259 14.85 -10.79 16.27
CA LYS A 259 14.69 -10.64 14.82
C LYS A 259 13.36 -9.98 14.51
N GLU A 260 13.37 -9.08 13.53
CA GLU A 260 12.17 -8.49 12.95
C GLU A 260 12.11 -8.88 11.47
N ASN A 261 11.01 -9.51 11.05
CA ASN A 261 10.80 -10.01 9.69
C ASN A 261 11.97 -10.91 9.22
N GLY A 262 12.47 -11.76 10.13
CA GLY A 262 13.61 -12.66 9.93
C GLY A 262 15.00 -12.01 10.02
N LYS A 263 15.10 -10.68 10.14
CA LYS A 263 16.40 -9.96 10.21
C LYS A 263 16.76 -9.63 11.65
N GLU A 264 17.98 -9.98 12.07
CA GLU A 264 18.52 -9.60 13.39
C GLU A 264 18.49 -8.08 13.57
N LYS A 265 17.93 -7.62 14.70
CA LYS A 265 17.83 -6.22 15.10
C LYS A 265 18.60 -5.90 16.37
N SER A 266 18.68 -6.84 17.30
CA SER A 266 19.51 -6.70 18.49
C SER A 266 19.96 -8.06 19.00
N ARG A 267 21.11 -8.04 19.68
CA ARG A 267 21.77 -9.19 20.28
C ARG A 267 22.22 -8.79 21.67
N LYS A 268 21.81 -9.53 22.69
CA LYS A 268 22.15 -9.27 24.10
C LYS A 268 22.76 -10.50 24.73
N LEU A 269 24.00 -10.39 25.22
CA LEU A 269 24.64 -11.45 26.00
C LEU A 269 23.80 -11.71 27.26
N LYS A 270 23.39 -12.96 27.46
CA LYS A 270 22.61 -13.42 28.61
C LYS A 270 23.44 -14.23 29.59
N LYS A 271 24.41 -15.00 29.08
CA LYS A 271 25.27 -15.88 29.85
C LYS A 271 26.61 -16.03 29.14
N GLU A 272 27.67 -16.05 29.93
CA GLU A 272 29.00 -16.48 29.51
C GLU A 272 29.45 -17.61 30.45
N LYS A 273 30.11 -18.62 29.89
CA LYS A 273 30.56 -19.81 30.61
C LYS A 273 31.91 -20.23 30.05
N VAL A 274 32.93 -20.30 30.90
CA VAL A 274 34.21 -20.91 30.51
C VAL A 274 33.98 -22.41 30.33
N VAL A 275 34.20 -22.90 29.11
CA VAL A 275 34.14 -24.33 28.76
C VAL A 275 35.49 -24.99 29.01
N ARG A 276 36.57 -24.25 28.73
CA ARG A 276 37.94 -24.69 28.99
C ARG A 276 38.81 -23.49 29.37
N GLU A 277 39.39 -23.53 30.56
CA GLU A 277 40.32 -22.50 31.03
C GLU A 277 41.49 -22.30 30.06
N SER A 278 41.96 -21.05 29.98
CA SER A 278 43.20 -20.73 29.27
C SER A 278 44.42 -21.14 30.12
N VAL A 279 45.50 -21.54 29.46
CA VAL A 279 46.77 -21.86 30.13
C VAL A 279 47.75 -20.74 29.83
N ASN A 280 48.23 -20.04 30.86
CA ASN A 280 49.14 -18.92 30.71
C ASN A 280 50.49 -19.35 30.12
N GLN A 281 51.09 -18.46 29.32
CA GLN A 281 52.45 -18.65 28.81
C GLN A 281 53.44 -18.10 29.83
N ILE A 282 54.34 -18.93 30.34
CA ILE A 282 55.37 -18.51 31.29
C ILE A 282 56.66 -18.25 30.53
N VAL A 283 57.17 -17.02 30.63
CA VAL A 283 58.44 -16.57 30.04
C VAL A 283 59.42 -16.28 31.18
N SER A 284 60.53 -17.02 31.21
CA SER A 284 61.68 -16.71 32.06
C SER A 284 62.46 -15.56 31.45
N VAL A 285 62.88 -14.58 32.27
CA VAL A 285 63.72 -13.45 31.84
C VAL A 285 64.95 -13.36 32.72
N GLY A 286 66.10 -13.30 32.07
CA GLY A 286 67.39 -13.35 32.76
C GLY A 286 67.73 -12.07 33.49
N THR A 287 68.30 -12.19 34.68
CA THR A 287 68.83 -11.07 35.48
C THR A 287 70.33 -11.16 35.74
N LYS A 288 71.01 -12.22 35.27
CA LYS A 288 72.45 -12.44 35.49
C LYS A 288 73.30 -11.48 34.65
N VAL A 289 73.86 -10.45 35.30
CA VAL A 289 74.72 -9.47 34.62
C VAL A 289 76.09 -10.11 34.34
N LEU A 290 76.41 -10.30 33.06
CA LEU A 290 77.73 -10.74 32.62
C LEU A 290 78.67 -9.54 32.52
N VAL A 291 79.69 -9.47 33.39
CA VAL A 291 80.71 -8.43 33.35
C VAL A 291 81.78 -8.83 32.33
N ALA A 292 81.90 -8.05 31.25
CA ALA A 292 82.92 -8.26 30.22
C ALA A 292 84.15 -7.39 30.53
N ASP A 293 85.28 -8.03 30.87
CA ASP A 293 86.58 -7.37 30.96
C ASP A 293 87.12 -7.02 29.57
N VAL A 294 86.97 -5.75 29.17
CA VAL A 294 87.59 -5.19 27.95
C VAL A 294 88.78 -4.31 28.30
N SER A 295 89.97 -4.88 28.08
CA SER A 295 91.26 -4.19 28.23
C SER A 295 91.45 -3.07 27.19
N ARG A 296 92.08 -1.97 27.60
CA ARG A 296 92.28 -0.74 26.78
C ARG A 296 93.68 -0.68 26.18
N GLY A 297 93.78 -0.31 24.90
CA GLY A 297 95.03 0.04 24.19
C GLY A 297 94.81 1.22 23.24
N ALA A 298 95.82 2.07 23.03
CA ALA A 298 95.64 3.44 22.51
C ALA A 298 96.18 3.72 21.09
N GLN A 299 95.69 4.84 20.54
CA GLN A 299 96.07 5.69 19.38
C GLN A 299 97.57 5.89 19.03
N PRO A 300 97.98 6.65 17.96
CA PRO A 300 97.32 7.04 16.67
C PRO A 300 98.26 7.05 15.41
N ASP A 301 97.75 7.32 14.18
CA ASP A 301 98.10 8.50 13.32
C ASP A 301 97.58 8.49 11.83
N LYS A 302 97.23 9.69 11.32
CA LYS A 302 97.27 10.32 9.95
C LYS A 302 97.35 9.47 8.64
N LYS A 303 96.94 9.90 7.43
CA LYS A 303 96.10 11.00 6.85
C LYS A 303 96.11 10.83 5.30
N ALA A 304 94.96 10.80 4.58
CA ALA A 304 94.80 11.27 3.17
C ALA A 304 93.39 11.00 2.55
N GLU A 305 92.55 12.05 2.53
CA GLU A 305 91.88 12.63 1.34
C GLU A 305 91.49 11.79 0.09
N ALA A 306 90.17 11.57 -0.09
CA ALA A 306 89.43 11.78 -1.35
C ALA A 306 87.90 11.68 -1.11
N ALA A 307 87.10 12.41 -1.89
CA ALA A 307 85.61 12.39 -1.89
C ALA A 307 85.10 12.04 -3.32
N PRO A 308 83.79 11.88 -3.62
CA PRO A 308 82.60 12.07 -2.77
C PRO A 308 81.44 11.03 -2.91
N SER A 309 80.36 11.28 -2.14
CA SER A 309 78.93 11.13 -2.50
C SER A 309 78.03 9.99 -1.96
N SER A 310 76.82 10.43 -1.57
CA SER A 310 75.58 9.72 -1.19
C SER A 310 75.63 8.79 0.04
N ASN A 311 75.12 9.23 1.20
CA ASN A 311 73.71 9.33 1.65
C ASN A 311 73.01 7.98 1.92
N THR A 312 72.18 7.77 2.95
CA THR A 312 71.87 8.39 4.26
C THR A 312 70.62 7.63 4.76
N VAL A 313 70.66 6.86 5.86
CA VAL A 313 69.52 6.65 6.78
C VAL A 313 69.98 6.20 8.18
N LYS A 314 69.79 7.04 9.20
CA LYS A 314 69.47 6.72 10.62
C LYS A 314 69.13 8.06 11.30
N ALA A 315 67.95 8.32 11.86
CA ALA A 315 67.16 7.66 12.91
C ALA A 315 67.22 8.42 14.24
N THR A 316 66.03 8.69 14.80
CA THR A 316 65.69 8.82 16.24
C THR A 316 66.34 9.90 17.13
N LYS A 317 65.46 10.66 17.82
CA LYS A 317 65.31 10.81 19.30
C LYS A 317 64.18 11.85 19.52
N THR A 318 63.09 11.65 20.27
CA THR A 318 62.84 11.17 21.66
C THR A 318 63.19 12.20 22.74
N SER A 319 62.14 12.70 23.45
CA SER A 319 62.05 13.26 24.84
C SER A 319 61.09 14.47 24.91
N ALA A 320 60.42 14.86 26.02
CA ALA A 320 59.67 14.15 27.07
C ALA A 320 58.97 15.15 28.06
N LYS A 321 57.64 15.02 28.31
CA LYS A 321 56.87 15.48 29.52
C LYS A 321 56.78 17.04 29.74
N PRO A 322 55.88 17.66 30.56
CA PRO A 322 54.89 17.19 31.56
C PRO A 322 53.40 17.58 31.38
N ALA A 323 52.57 17.09 32.34
CA ALA A 323 51.12 17.19 32.42
C ALA A 323 50.61 18.39 33.24
N GLN A 324 49.31 18.74 33.13
CA GLN A 324 48.37 18.71 34.27
C GLN A 324 46.88 18.98 33.93
N THR A 325 46.04 18.62 34.90
CA THR A 325 44.57 18.60 35.00
C THR A 325 43.88 19.98 35.04
N THR A 326 42.61 20.04 34.63
CA THR A 326 41.54 20.82 35.30
C THR A 326 40.16 20.17 35.04
N ALA A 327 39.15 20.48 35.86
CA ALA A 327 37.88 19.75 35.88
C ALA A 327 36.62 20.64 36.07
N ALA A 328 35.51 20.16 35.50
CA ALA A 328 34.11 20.24 35.96
C ALA A 328 33.28 21.55 35.94
N LYS A 329 32.00 21.34 35.53
CA LYS A 329 30.74 22.09 35.88
C LYS A 329 30.57 23.52 35.31
N THR A 330 29.36 24.00 34.94
CA THR A 330 27.99 23.72 35.44
C THR A 330 26.89 23.82 34.36
N ALA A 331 25.68 23.32 34.68
CA ALA A 331 24.40 23.33 33.92
C ALA A 331 23.83 24.76 33.60
N ALA A 332 22.70 24.99 32.91
CA ALA A 332 21.54 24.17 32.51
C ALA A 332 20.84 24.80 31.25
N ALA A 333 19.65 24.43 30.71
CA ALA A 333 18.59 23.48 31.11
C ALA A 333 17.70 23.00 29.92
N SER A 334 17.04 21.84 30.11
CA SER A 334 15.70 21.42 29.60
C SER A 334 15.14 21.86 28.23
N LYS A 335 14.92 20.87 27.34
CA LYS A 335 13.59 20.52 26.79
C LYS A 335 13.59 19.07 26.32
N ALA A 336 12.43 18.41 26.37
CA ALA A 336 12.24 17.09 25.79
C ALA A 336 11.95 17.22 24.28
N ASP A 337 12.37 16.25 23.48
CA ASP A 337 11.50 15.65 22.46
C ASP A 337 12.10 14.36 21.86
N ALA A 338 11.27 13.60 21.15
CA ALA A 338 11.62 12.31 20.56
C ALA A 338 12.66 12.44 19.42
N SER A 339 13.57 11.46 19.31
CA SER A 339 14.50 11.34 18.17
C SER A 339 14.43 9.95 17.55
N SER A 340 13.67 9.87 16.45
CA SER A 340 13.91 8.90 15.38
C SER A 340 15.30 9.15 14.79
N SER A 341 16.09 8.09 14.54
CA SER A 341 17.45 8.22 14.02
C SER A 341 17.51 8.96 12.67
N GLU A 342 17.99 10.20 12.71
CA GLU A 342 18.22 11.01 11.51
C GLU A 342 19.40 10.45 10.70
N GLY A 343 19.10 9.60 9.74
CA GLY A 343 20.05 9.21 8.71
C GLY A 343 20.51 10.42 7.90
N LYS A 344 21.82 10.67 7.84
CA LYS A 344 22.42 11.84 7.15
C LYS A 344 22.02 11.86 5.68
N GLU A 345 21.41 12.97 5.24
CA GLU A 345 20.99 13.17 3.86
C GLU A 345 21.99 14.04 3.08
N MET A 346 22.21 13.72 1.80
CA MET A 346 23.08 14.50 0.91
C MET A 346 22.69 14.28 -0.56
N TYR A 347 23.00 15.27 -1.41
CA TYR A 347 22.87 15.13 -2.87
C TYR A 347 24.18 14.62 -3.47
N VAL A 348 24.07 13.73 -4.44
CA VAL A 348 25.21 13.13 -5.17
C VAL A 348 24.92 13.07 -6.66
N SER A 349 25.98 13.13 -7.48
CA SER A 349 25.89 12.71 -8.89
C SER A 349 25.85 11.18 -8.94
N SER A 350 24.88 10.63 -9.64
CA SER A 350 24.70 9.19 -9.83
C SER A 350 24.75 8.83 -11.32
N THR A 351 25.62 7.89 -11.63
CA THR A 351 25.61 7.10 -12.87
C THR A 351 25.14 5.67 -12.56
N ALA A 352 25.06 4.81 -13.58
CA ALA A 352 24.80 3.38 -13.41
C ALA A 352 25.85 2.52 -14.13
N TYR A 353 26.17 1.35 -13.55
CA TYR A 353 27.09 0.36 -14.10
C TYR A 353 26.47 -1.05 -14.14
N THR A 354 26.99 -1.90 -15.01
CA THR A 354 26.58 -3.32 -15.10
C THR A 354 27.77 -4.22 -14.80
N ALA A 355 27.50 -5.46 -14.39
CA ALA A 355 28.52 -6.48 -14.13
C ALA A 355 29.03 -7.18 -15.41
N SER A 356 28.40 -6.88 -16.56
CA SER A 356 28.56 -7.57 -17.84
C SER A 356 29.32 -6.71 -18.85
N CYS A 357 30.49 -6.22 -18.45
CA CYS A 357 31.43 -5.52 -19.32
C CYS A 357 32.65 -6.41 -19.67
N ASN A 358 33.28 -6.15 -20.83
CA ASN A 358 34.41 -6.94 -21.30
C ASN A 358 35.60 -6.78 -20.34
N GLY A 359 36.12 -7.90 -19.81
CA GLY A 359 37.14 -7.92 -18.75
C GLY A 359 36.63 -7.75 -17.31
N CYS A 360 35.33 -7.54 -17.09
CA CYS A 360 34.78 -7.35 -15.76
C CYS A 360 34.55 -8.68 -15.03
N SER A 361 35.12 -8.85 -13.85
CA SER A 361 34.91 -10.03 -12.99
C SER A 361 33.43 -10.20 -12.59
N GLY A 362 32.76 -9.08 -12.30
CA GLY A 362 31.44 -9.06 -11.67
C GLY A 362 31.49 -9.23 -10.15
N ILE A 363 32.68 -9.11 -9.55
CA ILE A 363 32.90 -9.16 -8.10
C ILE A 363 33.21 -7.74 -7.61
N THR A 364 32.48 -7.26 -6.61
CA THR A 364 32.69 -5.91 -6.03
C THR A 364 33.87 -5.85 -5.07
N ALA A 365 34.27 -4.63 -4.68
CA ALA A 365 35.28 -4.38 -3.65
C ALA A 365 35.02 -5.09 -2.30
N THR A 366 33.75 -5.33 -1.92
CA THR A 366 33.39 -6.12 -0.72
C THR A 366 33.22 -7.62 -0.99
N GLY A 367 33.49 -8.11 -2.20
CA GLY A 367 33.40 -9.52 -2.57
C GLY A 367 32.02 -9.99 -3.04
N ILE A 368 31.06 -9.09 -3.29
CA ILE A 368 29.72 -9.47 -3.75
C ILE A 368 29.79 -9.90 -5.21
N ASN A 369 29.32 -11.11 -5.53
CA ASN A 369 29.20 -11.58 -6.92
C ASN A 369 27.87 -11.12 -7.54
N LEU A 370 27.94 -10.05 -8.33
CA LEU A 370 26.80 -9.42 -8.99
C LEU A 370 26.25 -10.26 -10.16
N LYS A 371 27.07 -11.11 -10.79
CA LYS A 371 26.61 -12.02 -11.86
C LYS A 371 25.77 -13.18 -11.31
N ALA A 372 26.08 -13.64 -10.11
CA ALA A 372 25.27 -14.63 -9.39
C ALA A 372 24.04 -14.02 -8.70
N ASN A 373 23.97 -12.69 -8.58
CA ASN A 373 22.94 -11.97 -7.84
C ASN A 373 22.53 -10.67 -8.57
N PRO A 374 21.93 -10.74 -9.78
CA PRO A 374 21.64 -9.57 -10.61
C PRO A 374 20.64 -8.58 -10.00
N ASP A 375 19.84 -9.01 -9.03
CA ASP A 375 18.83 -8.17 -8.36
C ASP A 375 19.36 -7.43 -7.11
N LEU A 376 20.60 -7.69 -6.67
CA LEU A 376 21.17 -7.04 -5.49
C LEU A 376 21.45 -5.57 -5.75
N LYS A 377 20.71 -4.67 -5.09
CA LYS A 377 20.95 -3.23 -5.16
C LYS A 377 22.25 -2.84 -4.41
N VAL A 378 23.34 -2.78 -5.15
CA VAL A 378 24.67 -2.35 -4.69
C VAL A 378 25.03 -1.02 -5.34
N ILE A 379 25.76 -0.16 -4.62
CA ILE A 379 26.35 1.05 -5.19
C ILE A 379 27.87 1.05 -5.03
N ALA A 380 28.55 1.60 -6.03
CA ALA A 380 29.95 2.01 -5.93
C ALA A 380 30.04 3.41 -5.32
N VAL A 381 30.98 3.61 -4.41
CA VAL A 381 31.14 4.87 -3.64
C VAL A 381 32.61 5.27 -3.49
N ASP A 382 32.83 6.48 -2.98
CA ASP A 382 34.09 6.86 -2.33
C ASP A 382 34.05 6.47 -0.83
N PRO A 383 34.88 5.51 -0.37
CA PRO A 383 34.90 5.07 1.02
C PRO A 383 35.21 6.16 2.06
N SER A 384 35.82 7.28 1.63
CA SER A 384 36.08 8.42 2.51
C SER A 384 34.83 9.28 2.80
N VAL A 385 33.78 9.15 1.97
CA VAL A 385 32.50 9.86 2.10
C VAL A 385 31.39 8.93 2.60
N ILE A 386 31.33 7.71 2.06
CA ILE A 386 30.37 6.66 2.43
C ILE A 386 31.17 5.37 2.66
N PRO A 387 31.38 4.93 3.92
CA PRO A 387 32.13 3.70 4.19
C PRO A 387 31.51 2.48 3.52
N LEU A 388 32.35 1.50 3.14
CA LEU A 388 31.85 0.24 2.61
C LEU A 388 31.05 -0.53 3.67
N GLY A 389 29.99 -1.21 3.23
CA GLY A 389 28.99 -1.84 4.07
C GLY A 389 27.86 -0.92 4.56
N THR A 390 27.99 0.41 4.41
CA THR A 390 26.93 1.36 4.75
C THR A 390 25.67 1.09 3.92
N LYS A 391 24.50 1.09 4.58
CA LYS A 391 23.20 1.03 3.92
C LYS A 391 22.76 2.44 3.55
N VAL A 392 22.18 2.61 2.37
CA VAL A 392 21.63 3.89 1.93
C VAL A 392 20.25 3.69 1.32
N HIS A 393 19.45 4.74 1.31
CA HIS A 393 18.31 4.87 0.41
C HIS A 393 18.66 5.89 -0.67
N VAL A 394 18.60 5.48 -1.95
CA VAL A 394 18.85 6.32 -3.12
C VAL A 394 17.51 6.68 -3.75
N GLU A 395 17.24 7.97 -3.89
CA GLU A 395 16.04 8.46 -4.58
C GLU A 395 15.93 7.88 -6.01
N GLY A 396 14.78 7.30 -6.34
CA GLY A 396 14.52 6.65 -7.63
C GLY A 396 15.12 5.25 -7.83
N TYR A 397 16.03 4.78 -6.96
CA TYR A 397 16.67 3.45 -7.06
C TYR A 397 16.36 2.53 -5.86
N GLY A 398 16.02 3.11 -4.70
CA GLY A 398 15.60 2.39 -3.49
C GLY A 398 16.73 2.11 -2.50
N TYR A 399 16.54 1.11 -1.65
CA TYR A 399 17.52 0.72 -0.64
C TYR A 399 18.70 -0.05 -1.27
N ALA A 400 19.92 0.36 -0.94
CA ALA A 400 21.14 -0.22 -1.47
C ALA A 400 22.25 -0.33 -0.41
N VAL A 401 23.29 -1.11 -0.71
CA VAL A 401 24.52 -1.18 0.10
C VAL A 401 25.70 -0.57 -0.65
N ALA A 402 26.53 0.20 0.05
CA ALA A 402 27.85 0.63 -0.41
C ALA A 402 28.80 -0.59 -0.46
N GLY A 403 28.73 -1.34 -1.55
CA GLY A 403 29.43 -2.63 -1.70
C GLY A 403 30.59 -2.59 -2.69
N ASP A 404 30.79 -1.48 -3.41
CA ASP A 404 31.81 -1.40 -4.45
C ASP A 404 32.57 -0.06 -4.47
N THR A 405 33.65 0.00 -5.25
CA THR A 405 34.45 1.23 -5.46
C THR A 405 34.87 1.35 -6.91
N GLY A 406 34.60 2.50 -7.54
CA GLY A 406 35.07 2.81 -8.89
C GLY A 406 36.24 3.81 -8.88
N GLY A 407 37.20 3.66 -9.80
CA GLY A 407 38.31 4.62 -9.93
C GLY A 407 37.84 6.05 -10.21
N ALA A 408 36.77 6.20 -10.99
CA ALA A 408 36.12 7.47 -11.33
C ALA A 408 34.95 7.86 -10.40
N ILE A 409 34.81 7.19 -9.24
CA ILE A 409 33.81 7.46 -8.21
C ILE A 409 34.55 8.04 -7.00
N LYS A 410 34.51 9.38 -6.89
CA LYS A 410 35.24 10.18 -5.89
C LYS A 410 34.37 11.30 -5.36
N GLY A 411 34.49 11.61 -4.08
CA GLY A 411 33.68 12.62 -3.40
C GLY A 411 32.18 12.28 -3.41
N ASN A 412 31.34 13.29 -3.64
CA ASN A 412 29.86 13.16 -3.65
C ASN A 412 29.33 12.58 -4.98
N LYS A 413 29.89 11.43 -5.39
CA LYS A 413 29.49 10.68 -6.58
C LYS A 413 29.24 9.22 -6.21
N ILE A 414 28.22 8.61 -6.82
CA ILE A 414 27.91 7.18 -6.71
C ILE A 414 27.72 6.56 -8.09
N ASP A 415 27.87 5.25 -8.18
CA ASP A 415 27.49 4.46 -9.35
C ASP A 415 26.51 3.37 -8.90
N VAL A 416 25.30 3.31 -9.48
CA VAL A 416 24.30 2.30 -9.08
C VAL A 416 24.45 1.03 -9.93
N PHE A 417 24.44 -0.14 -9.30
CA PHE A 417 24.46 -1.40 -10.05
C PHE A 417 23.08 -1.66 -10.67
N VAL A 418 23.07 -2.00 -11.95
CA VAL A 418 21.87 -2.39 -12.68
C VAL A 418 22.10 -3.65 -13.49
N SER A 419 21.04 -4.42 -13.69
CA SER A 419 21.07 -5.77 -14.24
C SER A 419 21.43 -5.80 -15.73
N SER A 420 21.05 -4.75 -16.47
CA SER A 420 21.15 -4.66 -17.92
C SER A 420 21.70 -3.32 -18.39
N GLN A 421 22.26 -3.30 -19.60
CA GLN A 421 22.72 -2.06 -20.24
C GLN A 421 21.55 -1.10 -20.53
N GLU A 422 20.34 -1.62 -20.77
CA GLU A 422 19.15 -0.82 -21.00
C GLU A 422 18.70 -0.10 -19.71
N GLU A 423 18.68 -0.79 -18.56
CA GLU A 423 18.43 -0.19 -17.24
C GLU A 423 19.48 0.91 -16.93
N ALA A 424 20.75 0.72 -17.35
CA ALA A 424 21.80 1.72 -17.21
C ALA A 424 21.58 2.97 -18.09
N LEU A 425 21.11 2.79 -19.33
CA LEU A 425 20.79 3.89 -20.25
C LEU A 425 19.55 4.66 -19.79
N GLN A 426 18.53 3.97 -19.28
CA GLN A 426 17.33 4.57 -18.67
C GLN A 426 17.67 5.33 -17.38
N TRP A 427 18.67 4.87 -16.60
CA TRP A 427 19.18 5.62 -15.46
C TRP A 427 19.96 6.88 -15.89
N GLY A 428 20.90 6.73 -16.82
CA GLY A 428 21.72 7.85 -17.31
C GLY A 428 22.61 8.48 -16.22
N ASN A 429 22.85 9.79 -16.33
CA ASN A 429 23.54 10.58 -15.30
C ASN A 429 22.56 11.59 -14.70
N ARG A 430 22.40 11.58 -13.38
CA ARG A 430 21.42 12.41 -12.66
C ARG A 430 21.95 12.85 -11.29
N GLN A 431 21.42 13.97 -10.78
CA GLN A 431 21.49 14.30 -9.36
C GLN A 431 20.43 13.48 -8.63
N VAL A 432 20.80 12.85 -7.51
CA VAL A 432 19.86 12.13 -6.63
C VAL A 432 20.13 12.47 -5.18
N LYS A 433 19.05 12.53 -4.38
CA LYS A 433 19.18 12.58 -2.92
C LYS A 433 19.46 11.17 -2.39
N ILE A 434 20.45 11.05 -1.52
CA ILE A 434 20.70 9.83 -0.75
C ILE A 434 20.50 10.08 0.74
N LYS A 435 20.02 9.05 1.44
CA LYS A 435 19.92 9.01 2.90
C LYS A 435 20.81 7.88 3.41
N ILE A 436 21.82 8.22 4.21
CA ILE A 436 22.70 7.25 4.88
C ILE A 436 21.95 6.64 6.06
N LEU A 437 21.90 5.32 6.13
CA LEU A 437 21.20 4.54 7.14
C LEU A 437 22.28 3.81 7.97
N GLN A 438 22.47 4.28 9.21
CA GLN A 438 23.38 3.66 10.18
C GLN A 438 22.81 2.34 10.70
#